data_AF-T1JQ11-F1
#
_entry.id   AF-T1JQ11-F1
#
_cell.length_a   1.000
_cell.length_b   1.000
_cell.length_c   1.000
_cell.angle_alpha   90.00
_cell.angle_beta   90.00
_cell.angle_gamma   90.00
#
_symmetry.space_group_name_H-M   'P 1'
#
loop_
_entity.id
_entity.type
_entity.pdbx_description
1 polymer ?
#
loop_
_entity_poly.entity_id
_entity_poly.type
_entity_poly.pdbx_seq_one_letter_code
_entity_poly.pdbx_strand_id
1 'polypeptide(L)' 'MGCAFTKHHLNNSSGCNSSVRKSGNVSNNPLEVPEPPPPDPRLPLNARQKFQITKSWKGIQRAMEPTGVSMFIK' A
#
# COMPACT_ATOMS: atom_id res chain seq x y z
N MET A 1 11.40 18.70 46.87
CA MET A 1 10.61 19.05 45.67
C MET A 1 10.65 17.87 44.71
N GLY A 2 9.63 17.01 44.78
CA GLY A 2 9.47 15.90 43.84
C GLY A 2 8.63 16.33 42.64
N CYS A 3 8.98 15.86 41.46
CA CYS A 3 8.07 15.77 40.32
C CYS A 3 8.08 14.32 39.83
N ALA A 4 6.87 13.79 39.69
CA ALA A 4 6.55 12.37 39.64
C ALA A 4 6.69 11.76 38.23
N PHE A 5 6.87 10.44 38.23
CA PHE A 5 6.76 9.55 37.08
C PHE A 5 5.35 9.62 36.46
N THR A 6 5.24 10.07 35.20
CA THR A 6 4.06 9.83 34.35
C THR A 6 4.47 9.10 33.07
N LYS A 7 4.01 7.85 32.98
CA LYS A 7 4.14 6.94 31.85
C LYS A 7 3.37 7.51 30.65
N HIS A 8 4.06 8.10 29.68
CA HIS A 8 3.47 8.39 28.37
C HIS A 8 3.63 7.18 27.45
N HIS A 9 2.50 6.56 27.13
CA HIS A 9 2.37 5.55 26.08
C HIS A 9 2.59 6.22 24.72
N LEU A 10 3.83 6.19 24.21
CA LEU A 10 4.13 6.63 22.84
C LEU A 10 3.77 5.51 21.87
N ASN A 11 2.51 5.58 21.43
CA ASN A 11 1.96 4.80 20.35
C ASN A 11 2.50 5.33 19.00
N ASN A 12 3.00 4.39 18.20
CA ASN A 12 3.05 4.38 16.74
C ASN A 12 3.94 5.41 16.02
N SER A 13 5.17 4.98 15.76
CA SER A 13 6.07 5.54 14.76
C SER A 13 5.58 5.24 13.34
N SER A 14 5.46 6.31 12.55
CA SER A 14 5.77 6.39 11.11
C SER A 14 5.00 5.50 10.13
N GLY A 15 4.03 6.13 9.45
CA GLY A 15 3.54 5.70 8.15
C GLY A 15 2.44 6.63 7.66
N CYS A 16 2.78 7.83 7.21
CA CYS A 16 1.81 8.71 6.56
C CYS A 16 1.41 8.11 5.21
N ASN A 17 0.30 7.38 5.18
CA ASN A 17 -0.46 7.18 3.95
C ASN A 17 -1.19 8.50 3.70
N SER A 18 -0.72 9.25 2.71
CA SER A 18 -1.36 10.46 2.22
C SER A 18 -2.74 10.12 1.68
N SER A 19 -3.76 10.25 2.52
CA SER A 19 -5.16 10.30 2.12
C SER A 19 -5.34 11.49 1.18
N VAL A 20 -5.48 11.20 -0.12
CA VAL A 20 -5.84 12.18 -1.14
C VAL A 20 -7.19 12.76 -0.75
N ARG A 21 -7.18 14.02 -0.30
CA ARG A 21 -8.40 14.75 0.05
C ARG A 21 -9.12 15.06 -1.26
N LYS A 22 -10.30 14.46 -1.45
CA LYS A 22 -11.25 14.85 -2.49
C LYS A 22 -11.83 16.22 -2.10
N SER A 23 -11.16 17.30 -2.49
CA SER A 23 -11.70 18.65 -2.43
C SER A 23 -12.08 19.05 -3.85
N GLY A 24 -13.30 18.69 -4.25
CA GLY A 24 -13.88 19.20 -5.48
C GLY A 24 -14.36 20.63 -5.25
N ASN A 25 -13.74 21.60 -5.91
CA ASN A 25 -14.42 22.69 -6.64
C ASN A 25 -13.37 23.61 -7.29
N VAL A 26 -13.00 23.37 -8.55
CA VAL A 26 -12.52 24.41 -9.48
C VAL A 26 -12.97 24.02 -10.89
N SER A 27 -13.98 24.71 -11.38
CA SER A 27 -14.28 24.84 -12.81
C SER A 27 -13.17 25.66 -13.46
N ASN A 28 -12.36 25.06 -14.33
CA ASN A 28 -11.65 25.71 -15.44
C ASN A 28 -11.07 24.60 -16.33
N ASN A 29 -11.72 24.34 -17.48
CA ASN A 29 -11.36 23.29 -18.43
C ASN A 29 -9.90 23.40 -18.93
N PRO A 30 -9.04 22.39 -18.70
CA PRO A 30 -7.88 22.16 -19.54
C PRO A 30 -8.16 20.95 -20.45
N LEU A 31 -7.98 21.14 -21.76
CA LEU A 31 -7.91 20.13 -22.82
C LEU A 31 -7.89 18.68 -22.27
N GLU A 32 -8.99 17.95 -22.45
CA GLU A 32 -9.15 16.56 -22.03
C GLU A 32 -8.13 15.71 -22.78
N VAL A 33 -6.93 15.57 -22.21
CA VAL A 33 -5.91 14.67 -22.72
C VAL A 33 -6.44 13.26 -22.45
N PRO A 34 -6.66 12.43 -23.50
CA PRO A 34 -7.15 11.08 -23.30
C PRO A 34 -6.20 10.31 -22.39
N GLU A 35 -6.76 9.56 -21.43
CA GLU A 35 -5.98 8.76 -20.49
C GLU A 35 -5.07 7.81 -21.29
N PRO A 36 -3.78 7.68 -20.91
CA PRO A 36 -2.89 6.76 -21.58
C PRO A 36 -3.48 5.34 -21.53
N PRO A 37 -3.31 4.54 -22.59
CA PRO A 37 -3.81 3.18 -22.62
C PRO A 37 -3.21 2.36 -21.45
N PRO A 38 -3.94 1.37 -20.93
CA PRO A 38 -3.42 0.48 -19.90
C PRO A 38 -2.09 -0.16 -20.35
N PRO A 39 -1.07 -0.22 -19.47
CA PRO A 39 0.18 -0.89 -19.79
C PRO A 39 -0.05 -2.36 -20.18
N ASP A 40 0.62 -2.81 -21.23
CA ASP A 40 0.52 -4.22 -21.67
C ASP A 40 0.99 -5.15 -20.54
N PRO A 41 0.15 -6.10 -20.08
CA PRO A 41 0.48 -7.00 -18.98
C PRO A 41 1.65 -7.95 -19.29
N ARG A 42 2.08 -8.07 -20.55
CA ARG A 42 3.23 -8.88 -20.97
C ARG A 42 4.55 -8.16 -20.76
N LEU A 43 4.52 -6.86 -20.45
CA LEU A 43 5.73 -6.11 -20.17
C LEU A 43 6.43 -6.67 -18.92
N PRO A 44 7.77 -6.66 -18.89
CA PRO A 44 8.50 -7.06 -17.71
C PRO A 44 8.06 -6.28 -16.47
N LEU A 45 8.05 -6.95 -15.32
CA LEU A 45 7.68 -6.32 -14.05
C LEU A 45 8.63 -5.17 -13.70
N ASN A 46 8.05 -4.02 -13.35
CA ASN A 46 8.77 -2.84 -12.88
C ASN A 46 9.36 -3.07 -11.47
N ALA A 47 10.38 -2.29 -11.10
CA ALA A 47 11.06 -2.43 -9.79
C ALA A 47 10.09 -2.33 -8.60
N ARG A 48 9.12 -1.40 -8.66
CA ARG A 48 8.08 -1.25 -7.63
C ARG A 48 7.18 -2.49 -7.52
N GLN A 49 6.81 -3.09 -8.65
CA GLN A 49 5.96 -4.29 -8.68
C GLN A 49 6.71 -5.49 -8.08
N LYS A 50 7.98 -5.69 -8.48
CA LYS A 50 8.85 -6.73 -7.88
C LYS A 50 8.98 -6.55 -6.37
N PHE A 51 9.22 -5.32 -5.91
CA PHE A 51 9.30 -5.03 -4.47
C PHE A 51 8.00 -5.37 -3.73
N GLN A 52 6.85 -4.99 -4.28
CA GLN A 52 5.55 -5.28 -3.67
C GLN A 52 5.30 -6.78 -3.55
N ILE A 53 5.57 -7.54 -4.62
CA ILE A 53 5.45 -9.01 -4.62
C ILE A 53 6.37 -9.60 -3.54
N THR A 54 7.66 -9.27 -3.54
CA THR A 54 8.61 -9.82 -2.56
C THR A 54 8.22 -9.44 -1.12
N LYS A 55 7.67 -8.24 -0.91
CA LYS A 55 7.22 -7.79 0.41
C LYS A 55 6.00 -8.58 0.90
N SER A 56 4.97 -8.76 0.08
CA SER A 56 3.77 -9.51 0.46
C SER A 56 4.04 -11.02 0.55
N TRP A 57 4.92 -11.54 -0.30
CA TRP A 57 5.26 -12.96 -0.38
C TRP A 57 5.85 -13.51 0.93
N LYS A 58 6.58 -12.70 1.69
CA LYS A 58 7.16 -13.12 2.99
C LYS A 58 6.12 -13.68 3.96
N GLY A 59 4.88 -13.18 3.93
CA GLY A 59 3.79 -13.68 4.76
C GLY A 59 3.30 -15.05 4.29
N ILE A 60 3.03 -15.17 2.99
CA ILE A 60 2.57 -16.41 2.35
C ILE A 60 3.60 -17.54 2.54
N GLN A 61 4.88 -17.24 2.34
CA GLN A 61 5.96 -18.23 2.48
C GLN A 61 6.02 -18.86 3.89
N ARG A 62 5.69 -18.11 4.94
CA ARG A 62 5.71 -18.63 6.32
C ARG A 62 4.56 -19.59 6.61
N ALA A 63 3.48 -19.49 5.85
CA ALA A 63 2.26 -20.24 6.03
C ALA A 63 1.89 -20.97 4.73
N MET A 64 2.87 -21.61 4.08
CA MET A 64 2.67 -22.25 2.76
C MET A 64 1.56 -23.30 2.78
N GLU A 65 1.52 -24.15 3.81
CA GLU A 65 0.51 -25.22 3.94
C GLU A 65 -0.93 -24.68 3.98
N PRO A 66 -1.33 -23.86 4.98
CA PRO A 66 -2.69 -23.35 5.03
C PRO A 66 -3.02 -22.42 3.84
N THR A 67 -2.03 -21.71 3.30
CA THR A 67 -2.24 -20.88 2.11
C THR A 67 -2.49 -21.74 0.88
N GLY A 68 -1.75 -22.84 0.71
CA GLY A 68 -1.93 -23.79 -0.38
C GLY A 68 -3.31 -24.43 -0.36
N VAL A 69 -3.79 -24.85 0.81
CA VAL A 69 -5.18 -25.34 0.98
C VAL A 69 -6.18 -24.28 0.52
N SER A 70 -6.00 -23.03 0.94
CA SER A 70 -6.90 -21.94 0.55
C SER A 70 -6.83 -21.59 -0.95
N MET A 71 -5.72 -21.86 -1.64
CA MET A 71 -5.54 -21.49 -3.05
C MET A 71 -5.94 -22.61 -4.02
N PHE A 72 -5.79 -23.87 -3.61
CA PHE A 72 -5.93 -25.02 -4.50
C PHE A 72 -7.11 -25.94 -4.17
N ILE A 73 -7.65 -25.88 -2.95
CA ILE A 73 -8.73 -26.79 -2.52
C ILE A 73 -10.05 -26.04 -2.33
N LYS A 74 -9.98 -24.80 -1.85
CA LYS A 74 -11.13 -24.00 -1.50
C LYS A 74 -11.53 -23.08 -2.65
#